data_AF-A0A358N6E2-F1
#
_entry.id   AF-A0A358N6E2-F1
#
_cell.length_a   1.000
_cell.length_b   1.000
_cell.length_c   1.000
_cell.angle_alpha   90.00
_cell.angle_beta   90.00
_cell.angle_gamma   90.00
#
_symmetry.space_group_name_H-M   'P 1'
#
loop_
_entity.id
_entity.type
_entity.pdbx_description
1 polymer ?
#
loop_
_entity_poly.entity_id
_entity_poly.type
_entity_poly.pdbx_seq_one_letter_code
_entity_poly.pdbx_strand_id
1 'polypeptide(L)'
;MDRVIAAGISLNESGEVSVDGPAGRALFDLAIALEDATPHPVDVQHVLAAIVLAERDALVDASTRLTADDLALQRIICDYLPLVFKQYDHQMDD
;
A
#
# COMPACT_ATOMS: atom_id res chain seq x y z
N MET A 1 -16.14 -11.09 8.53
CA MET A 1 -15.57 -10.23 9.60
C MET A 1 -14.45 -9.40 9.01
N ASP A 2 -14.33 -8.14 9.40
CA ASP A 2 -13.29 -7.26 8.88
C ASP A 2 -11.99 -7.49 9.65
N ARG A 3 -10.89 -7.76 8.93
CA ARG A 3 -9.55 -7.93 9.50
C ARG A 3 -8.79 -6.63 9.36
N VAL A 4 -8.23 -6.12 10.45
CA VAL A 4 -7.30 -4.98 10.41
C VAL A 4 -5.97 -5.46 9.84
N ILE A 5 -5.54 -4.86 8.73
CA ILE A 5 -4.30 -5.23 8.02
C ILE A 5 -3.17 -4.23 8.25
N ALA A 6 -3.52 -2.98 8.58
CA ALA A 6 -2.61 -1.93 9.04
C ALA A 6 -3.39 -0.97 9.94
N ALA A 7 -2.72 -0.12 10.73
CA ALA A 7 -3.40 0.84 11.57
C ALA A 7 -4.30 1.77 10.73
N GLY A 8 -5.62 1.68 10.94
CA GLY A 8 -6.63 2.44 10.20
C GLY A 8 -7.03 1.85 8.84
N ILE A 9 -6.58 0.63 8.52
CA ILE A 9 -6.95 -0.10 7.30
C ILE A 9 -7.51 -1.48 7.66
N SER A 10 -8.71 -1.78 7.17
CA SER A 10 -9.34 -3.10 7.31
C SER A 10 -9.74 -3.70 5.97
N LEU A 11 -9.59 -5.02 5.86
CA LEU A 11 -9.96 -5.83 4.72
C LEU A 11 -11.11 -6.76 5.10
N ASN A 12 -12.17 -6.79 4.31
CA ASN A 12 -13.27 -7.73 4.50
C ASN A 12 -13.09 -9.01 3.67
N GLU A 13 -13.99 -9.99 3.87
CA GLU A 13 -13.93 -11.29 3.19
C GLU A 13 -14.16 -11.19 1.67
N SER A 14 -14.82 -10.14 1.21
CA SER A 14 -15.02 -9.85 -0.21
C SER A 14 -13.80 -9.20 -0.87
N GLY A 15 -12.76 -8.86 -0.09
CA GLY A 15 -11.57 -8.17 -0.56
C GLY A 15 -11.71 -6.65 -0.63
N GLU A 16 -12.78 -6.07 -0.08
CA GLU A 16 -12.94 -4.62 0.00
C GLU A 16 -12.09 -4.07 1.15
N VAL A 17 -11.41 -2.95 0.88
CA VAL A 17 -10.58 -2.27 1.85
C VAL A 17 -11.29 -1.02 2.35
N SER A 18 -11.44 -0.92 3.67
CA SER A 18 -11.89 0.30 4.34
C SER A 18 -10.68 1.03 4.92
N VAL A 19 -10.64 2.35 4.71
CA VAL A 19 -9.54 3.21 5.12
C VAL A 19 -10.12 4.35 5.95
N ASP A 20 -9.62 4.54 7.17
CA ASP A 20 -10.02 5.67 8.01
C ASP A 20 -9.36 7.00 7.53
N GLY A 21 -9.86 8.13 8.02
CA GLY A 21 -9.39 9.45 7.60
C GLY A 21 -7.87 9.65 7.78
N PRO A 22 -7.31 9.40 8.97
CA PRO A 22 -5.86 9.47 9.21
C PRO A 22 -5.03 8.55 8.30
N ALA A 23 -5.43 7.29 8.14
CA ALA A 23 -4.74 6.35 7.25
C ALA A 23 -4.82 6.80 5.79
N GLY A 24 -5.96 7.33 5.35
CA GLY A 24 -6.13 7.87 4.01
C GLY A 24 -5.17 9.03 3.72
N ARG A 25 -4.94 9.91 4.70
CA ARG A 25 -3.93 10.96 4.58
C ARG A 25 -2.51 10.39 4.52
N ALA A 26 -2.19 9.44 5.38
CA ALA A 26 -0.87 8.81 5.39
C ALA A 26 -0.57 8.07 4.07
N LEU A 27 -1.55 7.39 3.47
CA LEU A 27 -1.41 6.77 2.16
C LEU A 27 -1.13 7.79 1.05
N PHE A 28 -1.79 8.95 1.09
CA PHE A 28 -1.54 10.02 0.14
C PHE A 28 -0.13 10.60 0.27
N ASP A 29 0.30 10.86 1.51
CA ASP A 29 1.67 11.35 1.77
C ASP A 29 2.72 10.29 1.37
N LEU A 30 2.45 9.00 1.57
CA LEU A 30 3.28 7.90 1.09
C LEU A 30 3.35 7.85 -0.44
N ALA A 31 2.23 8.00 -1.15
CA ALA A 31 2.22 8.00 -2.61
C ALA A 31 3.13 9.12 -3.16
N ILE A 32 3.03 10.34 -2.60
CA ILE A 32 3.90 11.47 -2.96
C ILE A 32 5.37 11.15 -2.67
N ALA A 33 5.69 10.63 -1.48
CA ALA A 33 7.06 10.30 -1.12
C ALA A 33 7.68 9.24 -2.04
N LEU A 34 6.85 8.38 -2.63
CA LEU A 34 7.26 7.30 -3.51
C LEU A 34 7.33 7.70 -4.99
N GLU A 35 6.75 8.84 -5.41
CA GLU A 35 6.79 9.29 -6.83
C GLU A 35 8.23 9.35 -7.37
N ASP A 36 9.18 9.85 -6.58
CA ASP A 36 10.59 9.96 -6.99
C ASP A 36 11.36 8.63 -6.85
N ALA A 37 10.79 7.65 -6.13
CA ALA A 37 11.44 6.36 -5.86
C ALA A 37 11.18 5.32 -6.94
N THR A 38 10.22 5.57 -7.84
CA THR A 38 9.83 4.61 -8.88
C THR A 38 9.75 5.28 -10.26
N PRO A 39 10.00 4.53 -11.35
CA PRO A 39 9.86 5.06 -12.70
C PRO A 39 8.41 5.24 -13.16
N HIS A 40 7.42 4.84 -12.34
CA HIS A 40 6.00 4.88 -12.65
C HIS A 40 5.25 5.82 -11.69
N PRO A 41 4.17 6.47 -12.15
CA PRO A 41 3.34 7.29 -11.29
C PRO A 41 2.69 6.42 -10.21
N VAL A 42 2.94 6.75 -8.94
CA VAL A 42 2.38 6.04 -7.79
C VAL A 42 1.20 6.83 -7.25
N ASP A 43 0.06 6.17 -7.08
CA ASP A 43 -1.10 6.76 -6.39
C ASP A 43 -1.46 5.98 -5.12
N VAL A 44 -2.48 6.48 -4.40
CA VAL A 44 -2.99 5.87 -3.17
C VAL A 44 -3.42 4.41 -3.37
N GLN A 45 -4.01 4.06 -4.52
CA GLN A 45 -4.46 2.69 -4.79
C GLN A 45 -3.28 1.75 -4.99
N HIS A 46 -2.20 2.22 -5.63
CA HIS A 46 -0.97 1.43 -5.76
C HIS A 46 -0.34 1.13 -4.40
N VAL A 47 -0.24 2.15 -3.54
CA VAL A 47 0.28 2.00 -2.18
C VAL A 47 -0.61 1.05 -1.36
N LEU A 48 -1.93 1.20 -1.47
CA LEU A 48 -2.88 0.35 -0.76
C LEU A 48 -2.78 -1.11 -1.21
N ALA A 49 -2.70 -1.35 -2.52
CA ALA A 49 -2.53 -2.69 -3.07
C ALA A 49 -1.21 -3.32 -2.60
N ALA A 50 -0.12 -2.56 -2.58
CA ALA A 50 1.16 -3.03 -2.06
C ALA A 50 1.09 -3.41 -0.58
N ILE A 51 0.40 -2.63 0.26
CA ILE A 51 0.17 -2.94 1.68
C ILE A 51 -0.63 -4.25 1.85
N VAL A 52 -1.69 -4.44 1.05
CA VAL A 52 -2.48 -5.69 1.08
C VAL A 52 -1.62 -6.90 0.72
N LEU A 53 -0.71 -6.76 -0.26
CA LEU A 53 0.22 -7.84 -0.63
C LEU A 53 1.26 -8.09 0.45
N ALA A 54 1.84 -7.02 1.02
CA ALA A 54 2.81 -7.12 2.11
C ALA A 54 2.21 -7.74 3.39
N GLU A 55 0.94 -7.49 3.70
CA GLU A 55 0.26 -8.14 4.83
C GLU A 55 0.10 -9.65 4.62
N ARG A 56 -0.16 -10.10 3.39
CA ARG A 56 -0.22 -11.55 3.07
C ARG A 56 1.10 -12.26 3.34
N ASP A 57 2.21 -11.55 3.17
CA ASP A 57 3.56 -12.04 3.45
C ASP A 57 4.03 -11.73 4.88
N ALA A 58 3.13 -11.25 5.74
CA ALA A 58 3.39 -10.90 7.14
C ALA A 58 4.49 -9.83 7.36
N LEU A 59 4.70 -8.96 6.37
CA LEU A 59 5.63 -7.82 6.46
C LEU A 59 4.97 -6.56 7.01
N VAL A 60 3.64 -6.52 6.97
CA VAL A 60 2.77 -5.48 7.53
C VAL A 60 1.70 -6.18 8.35
N ASP A 61 1.30 -5.57 9.47
CA ASP A 61 0.25 -6.10 10.34
C ASP A 61 -0.60 -4.97 10.96
N ALA A 62 -1.60 -5.36 11.75
CA ALA A 62 -2.52 -4.45 12.41
C ALA A 62 -1.85 -3.39 13.33
N SER A 63 -0.60 -3.59 13.73
CA SER A 63 0.18 -2.64 14.53
C SER A 63 1.03 -1.69 13.69
N THR A 64 1.21 -1.99 12.40
CA THR A 64 1.99 -1.16 11.48
C THR A 64 1.30 0.18 11.29
N ARG A 65 2.02 1.25 11.62
CA ARG A 65 1.56 2.62 11.40
C ARG A 65 2.00 3.10 10.03
N LEU A 66 1.08 3.71 9.31
CA LEU A 66 1.37 4.30 8.01
C LEU A 66 1.93 5.70 8.21
N THR A 67 3.14 5.92 7.72
CA THR A 67 3.76 7.25 7.69
C THR A 67 4.76 7.32 6.55
N ALA A 68 4.80 8.46 5.87
CA ALA A 68 5.78 8.74 4.83
C ALA A 68 7.21 8.85 5.39
N ASP A 69 7.41 9.01 6.70
CA ASP A 69 8.76 9.09 7.29
C ASP A 69 9.38 7.70 7.57
N ASP A 70 8.60 6.62 7.43
CA ASP A 70 9.09 5.26 7.68
C ASP A 70 9.74 4.68 6.42
N LEU A 71 11.07 4.77 6.38
CA LEU A 71 11.87 4.25 5.27
C LEU A 71 11.76 2.72 5.12
N ALA A 72 11.49 1.97 6.19
CA ALA A 72 11.31 0.53 6.10
C ALA A 72 9.98 0.20 5.42
N LEU A 73 8.91 0.91 5.80
CA LEU A 73 7.61 0.79 5.15
C LEU A 73 7.68 1.20 3.67
N GLN A 74 8.33 2.32 3.35
CA GLN A 74 8.55 2.73 1.96
C GLN A 74 9.27 1.64 1.15
N ARG A 75 10.31 1.04 1.73
CA ARG A 75 11.08 -0.02 1.07
C ARG A 75 10.20 -1.23 0.78
N ILE A 76 9.41 -1.67 1.76
CA ILE A 76 8.45 -2.78 1.59
C ILE A 76 7.50 -2.44 0.44
N ILE A 77 6.88 -1.25 0.45
CA ILE A 77 5.94 -0.83 -0.60
C ILE A 77 6.62 -0.86 -1.97
N CYS A 78 7.82 -0.27 -2.11
CA CYS A 78 8.59 -0.27 -3.35
C CYS A 78 8.88 -1.69 -3.88
N ASP A 79 9.15 -2.66 -3.01
CA ASP A 79 9.43 -4.03 -3.43
C ASP A 79 8.16 -4.71 -4.00
N TYR A 80 6.95 -4.28 -3.63
CA TYR A 80 5.68 -4.79 -4.19
C TYR A 80 5.12 -3.98 -5.37
N LEU A 81 5.49 -2.71 -5.53
CA LEU A 81 4.95 -1.87 -6.61
C LEU A 81 5.08 -2.49 -8.02
N PRO A 82 6.20 -3.12 -8.41
CA PRO A 82 6.29 -3.79 -9.71
C PRO A 82 5.23 -4.88 -9.92
N LEU A 83 4.88 -5.63 -8.85
CA LEU A 83 3.83 -6.64 -8.92
C LEU A 83 2.45 -5.99 -9.11
N VAL A 84 2.20 -4.89 -8.39
CA VAL A 84 0.95 -4.13 -8.49
C VAL A 84 0.76 -3.58 -9.91
N PHE A 85 1.77 -2.90 -10.46
CA PHE A 85 1.71 -2.37 -11.82
C PHE A 85 1.45 -3.45 -12.86
N LYS A 86 2.13 -4.61 -12.74
CA LYS A 86 1.94 -5.75 -13.64
C LYS A 86 0.53 -6.32 -13.59
N GLN A 87 -0.04 -6.47 -12.39
CA GLN A 87 -1.30 -7.17 -12.20
C GLN A 87 -2.53 -6.29 -12.40
N TYR A 88 -2.44 -5.01 -12.06
CA TYR A 88 -3.61 -4.16 -11.93
C TYR A 88 -3.64 -2.97 -12.90
N ASP A 89 -2.48 -2.54 -13.41
CA ASP A 89 -2.41 -1.35 -14.25
C ASP A 89 -2.19 -1.66 -15.74
N HIS A 90 -1.87 -2.91 -16.11
CA HIS A 90 -1.56 -3.34 -17.49
C HIS A 90 -0.49 -2.48 -18.20
N GLN A 91 0.17 -1.56 -17.50
CA GLN A 91 1.22 -0.66 -18.04
C GLN A 91 2.55 -1.37 -18.27
N MET A 92 2.64 -2.67 -17.98
CA MET A 92 3.86 -3.48 -18.14
C MET A 92 3.79 -4.44 -19.34
N ASP A 93 2.82 -4.28 -20.25
CA ASP A 93 2.85 -4.96 -21.54
C ASP A 93 3.70 -4.13 -22.51
N ASP A 94 4.97 -4.54 -22.69
CA ASP A 94 5.87 -4.13 -23.79
C ASP A 94 5.27 -4.45 -25.17
#